data_AF-A0A7D5ZQ48-F1
#
_entry.id   AF-A0A7D5ZQ48-F1
#
_cell.length_a   1.000
_cell.length_b   1.000
_cell.length_c   1.000
_cell.angle_alpha   90.00
_cell.angle_beta   90.00
_cell.angle_gamma   90.00
#
_symmetry.space_group_name_H-M   'P 1'
#
loop_
_entity.id
_entity.type
_entity.pdbx_description
1 polymer ?
#
loop_
_entity_poly.entity_id
_entity_poly.type
_entity_poly.pdbx_seq_one_letter_code
_entity_poly.pdbx_strand_id
1 'polypeptide(L)' 'MNARTAVARDRRKAIVRIARSMHREHGQVWPNEVAAAAAAAGLKPTRQDVAAALGRLGLYRR' A
#
# COMPACT_ATOMS: atom_id res chain seq x y z
N MET A 1 -14.77 -10.16 -16.35
CA MET A 1 -13.88 -9.73 -15.24
C MET A 1 -12.64 -9.10 -15.87
N ASN A 2 -12.40 -7.80 -15.68
CA ASN A 2 -11.41 -7.05 -16.48
C ASN A 2 -9.96 -7.31 -15.99
N ALA A 3 -9.04 -7.77 -16.84
CA ALA A 3 -7.65 -8.06 -16.48
C ALA A 3 -6.94 -6.88 -15.78
N ARG A 4 -7.28 -5.63 -16.16
CA ARG A 4 -6.78 -4.40 -15.51
C ARG A 4 -7.13 -4.32 -14.02
N THR A 5 -8.31 -4.80 -13.62
CA THR A 5 -8.72 -4.82 -12.22
C THR A 5 -7.98 -5.87 -11.39
N ALA A 6 -7.59 -6.99 -12.01
CA ALA A 6 -6.78 -8.01 -11.34
C ALA A 6 -5.37 -7.50 -11.02
N VAL A 7 -4.72 -6.84 -11.99
CA VAL A 7 -3.40 -6.22 -11.81
C VAL A 7 -3.43 -5.12 -10.74
N ALA A 8 -4.46 -4.26 -10.76
CA ALA A 8 -4.62 -3.23 -9.73
C ALA A 8 -4.84 -3.83 -8.33
N ARG A 9 -5.63 -4.91 -8.24
CA ARG A 9 -5.87 -5.63 -6.98
C ARG A 9 -4.60 -6.28 -6.45
N ASP A 10 -3.79 -6.87 -7.32
CA ASP A 10 -2.53 -7.50 -6.93
C ASP A 10 -1.51 -6.48 -6.41
N ARG A 11 -1.34 -5.37 -7.15
CA ARG A 11 -0.51 -4.23 -6.70
C ARG A 11 -0.95 -3.73 -5.32
N ARG A 12 -2.26 -3.57 -5.10
CA ARG A 12 -2.80 -3.13 -3.81
C ARG A 12 -2.52 -4.13 -2.69
N LYS A 13 -2.62 -5.44 -2.95
CA LYS A 13 -2.25 -6.46 -1.96
C LYS A 13 -0.77 -6.37 -1.59
N ALA A 14 0.11 -6.14 -2.56
CA ALA A 14 1.54 -5.96 -2.30
C ALA A 14 1.80 -4.73 -1.42
N ILE A 15 1.19 -3.58 -1.74
CA ILE A 15 1.30 -2.35 -0.95
C ILE A 15 0.78 -2.55 0.49
N VAL A 16 -0.36 -3.24 0.66
CA VAL A 16 -0.89 -3.59 2.00
C VAL A 16 0.10 -4.45 2.78
N ARG A 17 0.79 -5.38 2.11
CA ARG A 17 1.76 -6.28 2.76
C ARG A 17 2.99 -5.50 3.24
N ILE A 18 3.49 -4.56 2.43
CA ILE A 18 4.58 -3.65 2.79
C ILE A 18 4.18 -2.77 3.97
N ALA A 19 3.04 -2.07 3.87
CA ALA A 19 2.54 -1.21 4.94
C ALA A 19 2.36 -1.97 6.27
N ARG A 20 1.90 -3.22 6.21
CA ARG A 20 1.78 -4.06 7.40
C ARG A 20 3.13 -4.43 8.01
N SER A 21 4.14 -4.75 7.18
CA SER A 21 5.50 -5.04 7.70
C SER A 21 6.07 -3.81 8.39
N MET A 22 6.02 -2.66 7.73
CA MET A 22 6.47 -1.39 8.29
C MET A 22 5.76 -1.06 9.60
N HIS A 23 4.45 -1.31 9.69
CA HIS A 23 3.69 -1.08 10.92
C HIS A 23 4.13 -1.98 12.06
N ARG A 24 4.48 -3.24 11.77
CA ARG A 24 5.00 -4.17 12.79
C ARG A 24 6.41 -3.81 13.25
N GLU A 25 7.25 -3.30 12.36
CA GLU A 25 8.64 -2.96 12.65
C GLU A 25 8.78 -1.62 13.37
N HIS A 26 8.04 -0.60 12.93
CA HIS A 26 8.19 0.78 13.41
C HIS A 26 7.03 1.27 14.27
N GLY A 27 5.92 0.53 14.36
CA GLY A 27 4.72 0.90 15.12
C GLY A 27 3.85 1.99 14.45
N GLN A 28 4.44 2.89 13.66
CA GLN A 28 3.71 3.91 12.88
C GLN A 28 4.16 3.86 11.41
N VAL A 29 3.25 4.21 10.50
CA VAL A 29 3.54 4.20 9.06
C VAL A 29 2.85 5.36 8.39
N TRP A 30 3.61 6.14 7.64
CA TRP A 30 3.08 7.27 6.87
C TRP A 30 2.85 6.90 5.40
N PRO A 31 1.86 7.50 4.72
CA PRO A 31 1.61 7.24 3.30
C PRO A 31 2.83 7.42 2.40
N ASN A 32 3.67 8.42 2.69
CA ASN A 32 4.86 8.71 1.89
C ASN A 32 5.91 7.61 2.02
N GLU A 33 6.05 7.02 3.21
CA GLU A 33 6.99 5.93 3.47
C GLU A 33 6.53 4.64 2.79
N VAL A 34 5.23 4.33 2.85
CA VAL A 34 4.66 3.19 2.12
C VAL A 34 4.84 3.36 0.62
N ALA A 35 4.66 4.58 0.09
CA ALA A 35 4.88 4.87 -1.31
C ALA A 35 6.35 4.67 -1.71
N ALA A 36 7.30 5.14 -0.89
CA ALA A 36 8.73 4.98 -1.12
C ALA A 36 9.16 3.50 -1.04
N ALA A 37 8.69 2.76 -0.04
CA ALA A 37 8.99 1.33 0.12
C ALA A 37 8.39 0.50 -1.03
N ALA A 38 7.17 0.81 -1.46
CA ALA A 38 6.57 0.17 -2.62
C ALA A 38 7.32 0.52 -3.92
N ALA A 39 7.79 1.76 -4.08
CA ALA A 39 8.63 2.14 -5.21
C ALA A 39 9.98 1.41 -5.21
N ALA A 40 10.62 1.27 -4.05
CA ALA A 40 11.85 0.48 -3.89
C ALA A 40 11.65 -1.00 -4.22
N ALA A 41 10.46 -1.55 -3.98
CA ALA A 41 10.06 -2.89 -4.38
C ALA A 41 9.69 -3.02 -5.88
N GLY A 42 9.90 -1.99 -6.69
CA GLY A 42 9.60 -1.97 -8.12
C GLY A 42 8.13 -1.76 -8.47
N LEU A 43 7.28 -1.44 -7.49
CA LEU A 43 5.89 -1.09 -7.74
C LEU A 43 5.76 0.39 -8.13
N LYS A 44 4.72 0.72 -8.89
CA LYS A 44 4.31 2.11 -9.13
C LYS A 44 3.02 2.40 -8.34
N PRO A 45 3.12 2.67 -7.02
CA PRO A 45 1.96 2.98 -6.21
C PRO A 45 1.39 4.35 -6.60
N THR A 46 0.07 4.43 -6.73
CA THR A 46 -0.62 5.73 -6.81
C THR A 46 -1.05 6.18 -5.42
N ARG A 47 -1.32 7.48 -5.25
CA ARG A 47 -1.83 8.02 -3.98
C ARG A 47 -3.13 7.31 -3.54
N GLN A 48 -3.99 6.96 -4.49
CA GLN A 48 -5.21 6.19 -4.23
C GLN A 48 -4.92 4.76 -3.76
N ASP A 49 -3.91 4.08 -4.32
CA ASP A 49 -3.57 2.72 -3.89
C ASP A 49 -3.01 2.70 -2.47
N VAL A 50 -2.18 3.69 -2.12
CA VAL A 50 -1.65 3.84 -0.76
C VAL A 50 -2.75 4.18 0.23
N ALA A 51 -3.63 5.14 -0.09
CA ALA A 51 -4.77 5.49 0.75
C ALA A 51 -5.72 4.29 0.95
N ALA A 52 -6.00 3.54 -0.11
CA ALA A 52 -6.83 2.33 -0.02
C ALA A 52 -6.15 1.21 0.78
N ALA A 53 -4.82 1.06 0.67
CA ALA A 53 -4.06 0.08 1.42
C ALA A 53 -4.04 0.40 2.92
N LEU A 54 -3.76 1.65 3.28
CA LEU A 54 -3.74 2.09 4.67
C LEU A 54 -5.14 2.14 5.29
N GLY A 55 -6.15 2.57 4.53
CA GLY A 55 -7.55 2.52 4.95
C GLY A 55 -8.01 1.09 5.26
N ARG A 56 -7.57 0.10 4.47
CA ARG A 56 -7.84 -1.33 4.74
C ARG A 56 -7.17 -1.84 6.01
N LEU A 57 -6.06 -1.22 6.42
CA LEU A 57 -5.35 -1.55 7.65
C LEU A 57 -5.88 -0.77 8.87
N GLY A 58 -6.81 0.17 8.69
CA GLY A 58 -7.27 1.07 9.75
C GLY A 58 -6.20 2.09 10.19
N LEU A 59 -5.11 2.21 9.44
CA LEU A 59 -3.96 3.08 9.74
C LEU A 59 -4.11 4.49 9.15
N TYR A 60 -5.17 4.72 8.38
CA TYR A 60 -5.46 6.02 7.77
C TYR A 60 -6.92 6.36 8.01
N ARG A 61 -7.15 7.27 8.96
CA ARG A 61 -8.44 7.92 9.17
C ARG A 61 -8.35 9.28 8.48
N ARG A 62 -9.22 9.48 7.48
CA ARG A 62 -9.37 10.75 6.75
C ARG A 62 -9.73 11.88 7.70
#